data_AF-A0A7J7ETK6-F1
#
_entry.id   AF-A0A7J7ETK6-F1
#
_cell.length_a   1.000
_cell.length_b   1.000
_cell.length_c   1.000
_cell.angle_alpha   90.00
_cell.angle_beta   90.00
_cell.angle_gamma   90.00
#
_symmetry.space_group_name_H-M   'P 1'
#
loop_
_entity.id
_entity.type
_entity.pdbx_description
1 polymer ?
#
loop_
_entity_poly.entity_id
_entity_poly.type
_entity_poly.pdbx_seq_one_letter_code
_entity_poly.pdbx_strand_id
1 'polypeptide(L)'
;TLVIRVTASDADDPSSGNNARLLYSLLQGQPYFSIEPTTGVIRISSKMDRELQDEYWVIIQAKDMIGLPGALSGTTSVLVKLSDVNDNKPIFKESLYRLTVSESAPVGTSIGKIMAYDNDIGENAEMDYSIEEDDSQTFDIITNNETQEGIVILKKKVDFEQQNHYGIRAKVKNRHVEEKLMKYHTEASTTFVKVQVEDDDEPPVFLLPYYIFEILEGSPHGSFVGVVSAADPDQRNSPIGYSITGSKVFSIEDNGTIIASNPLDRELSAWYNLSVTATEKYNVEQISAAAVYVQVLNINDHAPEFSEYSETYVCENAASG
;
A
#
# COMPACT_ATOMS: atom_id res chain seq x y z
N THR A 1 -28.54 35.55 19.13
CA THR A 1 -29.27 35.07 17.94
C THR A 1 -30.75 34.86 18.26
N LEU A 2 -31.67 35.20 17.36
CA LEU A 2 -33.10 34.90 17.50
C LEU A 2 -33.32 33.40 17.26
N VAL A 3 -34.05 32.72 18.16
CA VAL A 3 -34.43 31.30 17.97
C VAL A 3 -35.84 31.24 17.40
N ILE A 4 -36.82 31.71 18.18
CA ILE A 4 -38.24 31.71 17.82
C ILE A 4 -38.98 32.77 18.63
N ARG A 5 -40.17 33.15 18.18
CA ARG A 5 -41.12 33.92 18.98
C ARG A 5 -42.31 33.04 19.34
N VAL A 6 -42.57 32.85 20.63
CA VAL A 6 -43.77 32.18 21.11
C VAL A 6 -44.88 33.19 21.38
N THR A 7 -46.13 32.76 21.20
CA THR A 7 -47.32 33.58 21.45
C THR A 7 -48.35 32.78 22.23
N ALA A 8 -48.99 33.41 23.20
CA ALA A 8 -50.16 32.89 23.89
C ALA A 8 -51.31 33.90 23.81
N SER A 9 -52.54 33.42 23.91
CA SER A 9 -53.77 34.23 23.87
C SER A 9 -54.59 34.00 25.13
N ASP A 10 -55.13 35.07 25.70
CA ASP A 10 -56.12 35.00 26.79
C ASP A 10 -57.51 35.37 26.25
N ALA A 11 -58.52 34.54 26.54
CA ALA A 11 -59.88 34.75 26.05
C ALA A 11 -60.60 35.91 26.78
N ASP A 12 -60.17 36.24 28.00
CA ASP A 12 -60.74 37.31 28.82
C ASP A 12 -60.17 38.71 28.45
N ASP A 13 -59.19 38.77 27.54
CA ASP A 13 -58.69 40.00 26.93
C ASP A 13 -58.91 40.03 25.40
N PRO A 14 -60.13 40.35 24.92
CA PRO A 14 -60.50 40.29 23.51
C PRO A 14 -59.92 41.46 22.67
N SER A 15 -59.08 42.33 23.25
CA SER A 15 -58.48 43.46 22.54
C SER A 15 -57.29 43.01 21.68
N SER A 16 -57.63 42.58 20.46
CA SER A 16 -56.74 42.33 19.33
C SER A 16 -55.69 43.43 19.15
N GLY A 17 -54.53 43.26 19.78
CA GLY A 17 -53.39 44.18 19.65
C GLY A 17 -52.54 44.31 20.90
N ASN A 18 -53.04 43.97 22.10
CA ASN A 18 -52.29 44.10 23.34
C ASN A 18 -51.82 42.74 23.87
N ASN A 19 -50.73 42.22 23.32
CA ASN A 19 -49.90 41.20 24.00
C ASN A 19 -49.30 41.72 25.33
N ALA A 20 -49.77 42.85 25.84
CA ALA A 20 -49.18 43.66 26.92
C ALA A 20 -49.64 43.24 28.32
N ARG A 21 -50.46 42.19 28.46
CA ARG A 21 -50.90 41.68 29.78
C ARG A 21 -50.38 40.29 30.12
N LEU A 22 -49.72 39.62 29.18
CA LEU A 22 -49.05 38.35 29.43
C LEU A 22 -47.56 38.57 29.69
N LEU A 23 -47.06 38.02 30.78
CA LEU A 23 -45.62 37.93 31.04
C LEU A 23 -45.12 36.55 30.67
N TYR A 24 -44.12 36.51 29.79
CA TYR A 24 -43.42 35.28 29.43
C TYR A 24 -42.21 35.09 30.36
N SER A 25 -42.01 33.86 30.82
CA SER A 25 -40.84 33.46 31.59
C SER A 25 -40.39 32.05 31.21
N LEU A 26 -39.11 31.75 31.44
CA LEU A 26 -38.59 30.39 31.25
C LEU A 26 -38.68 29.62 32.56
N LEU A 27 -39.32 28.46 32.54
CA LEU A 27 -39.27 27.46 33.60
C LEU A 27 -38.10 26.51 33.41
N GLN A 28 -37.68 26.27 32.16
CA GLN A 28 -36.52 25.46 31.79
C GLN A 28 -35.85 26.03 30.53
N GLY A 29 -34.53 25.89 30.40
CA GLY A 29 -33.74 26.36 29.26
C GLY A 29 -32.61 27.32 29.65
N GLN A 30 -32.54 27.76 30.90
CA GLN A 30 -31.38 28.49 31.42
C GLN A 30 -30.17 27.55 31.59
N PRO A 31 -28.92 28.02 31.40
CA PRO A 31 -28.52 29.39 31.01
C PRO A 31 -28.44 29.61 29.49
N TYR A 32 -28.84 28.63 28.67
CA TYR A 32 -28.66 28.64 27.22
C TYR A 32 -29.60 29.59 26.49
N PHE A 33 -30.82 29.76 27.01
CA PHE A 33 -31.87 30.58 26.41
C PHE A 33 -32.33 31.69 27.35
N SER A 34 -32.69 32.84 26.77
CA SER A 34 -33.46 33.90 27.45
C SER A 34 -34.74 34.14 26.70
N ILE A 35 -35.78 34.60 27.40
CA ILE A 35 -37.04 35.02 26.80
C ILE A 35 -37.30 36.48 27.14
N GLU A 36 -37.66 37.27 26.13
CA GLU A 36 -38.08 38.65 26.33
C GLU A 36 -39.50 38.65 26.93
N PRO A 37 -39.69 39.14 28.18
CA PRO A 37 -40.91 38.87 28.94
C PRO A 37 -42.19 39.46 28.34
N THR A 38 -42.10 40.48 27.50
CA THR A 38 -43.27 41.14 26.88
C THR A 38 -43.56 40.67 25.46
N THR A 39 -42.55 40.16 24.75
CA THR A 39 -42.68 39.83 23.33
C THR A 39 -42.73 38.33 23.05
N GLY A 40 -42.32 37.50 24.02
CA GLY A 40 -42.19 36.05 23.87
C GLY A 40 -41.03 35.63 22.96
N VAL A 41 -40.10 36.55 22.67
CA VAL A 41 -38.95 36.28 21.80
C VAL A 41 -37.88 35.52 22.58
N ILE A 42 -37.55 34.32 22.13
CA ILE A 42 -36.48 33.49 22.70
C ILE A 42 -35.17 33.74 21.96
N ARG A 43 -34.09 33.96 22.70
CA ARG A 43 -32.74 34.20 22.18
C ARG A 43 -31.71 33.28 22.81
N ILE A 44 -30.70 32.93 22.02
CA ILE A 44 -29.47 32.28 22.52
C ILE A 44 -28.75 33.23 23.48
N SER A 45 -28.35 32.73 24.64
CA SER A 45 -27.71 33.48 25.73
C SER A 45 -26.36 32.90 26.18
N SER A 46 -26.06 31.64 25.84
CA SER A 46 -24.77 30.99 26.11
C SER A 46 -24.29 30.20 24.88
N LYS A 47 -22.98 29.89 24.81
CA LYS A 47 -22.43 29.00 23.78
C LYS A 47 -23.07 27.61 23.94
N MET A 48 -23.37 26.98 22.82
CA MET A 48 -23.88 25.61 22.73
C MET A 48 -22.98 24.83 21.78
N ASP A 49 -22.94 23.51 21.98
CA ASP A 49 -22.04 22.56 21.34
C ASP A 49 -22.89 21.30 21.12
N ARG A 50 -23.04 20.89 19.85
CA ARG A 50 -23.97 19.82 19.46
C ARG A 50 -23.42 18.47 19.89
N GLU A 51 -22.10 18.31 19.87
CA GLU A 51 -21.37 17.11 20.21
C GLU A 51 -21.52 16.80 21.71
N LEU A 52 -21.72 17.82 22.54
CA LEU A 52 -22.09 17.66 23.95
C LEU A 52 -23.58 17.44 24.17
N GLN A 53 -24.43 18.23 23.51
CA GLN A 53 -25.89 18.14 23.60
C GLN A 53 -26.56 18.72 22.36
N ASP A 54 -27.26 17.88 21.61
CA ASP A 54 -27.88 18.20 20.32
C ASP A 54 -29.30 18.78 20.44
N GLU A 55 -29.98 18.52 21.56
CA GLU A 55 -31.36 18.91 21.78
C GLU A 55 -31.60 19.56 23.15
N TYR A 56 -32.40 20.64 23.15
CA TYR A 56 -32.79 21.36 24.37
C TYR A 56 -34.30 21.53 24.45
N TRP A 57 -34.88 21.12 25.57
CA TRP A 57 -36.26 21.43 25.91
C TRP A 57 -36.34 22.77 26.63
N VAL A 58 -37.04 23.73 26.02
CA VAL A 58 -37.32 25.04 26.61
C VAL A 58 -38.77 25.05 27.06
N ILE A 59 -39.01 25.13 28.37
CA ILE A 59 -40.36 25.21 28.93
C ILE A 59 -40.66 26.66 29.24
N ILE A 60 -41.70 27.18 28.60
CA ILE A 60 -42.14 28.57 28.73
C ILE A 60 -43.42 28.60 29.56
N GLN A 61 -43.52 29.60 30.44
CA GLN A 61 -44.76 29.99 31.09
C GLN A 61 -45.24 31.31 30.52
N ALA A 62 -46.53 31.40 30.22
CA ALA A 62 -47.22 32.67 30.00
C ALA A 62 -48.18 32.89 31.17
N LYS A 63 -48.03 34.02 31.87
CA LYS A 63 -48.84 34.35 33.05
C LYS A 63 -49.64 35.62 32.80
N ASP A 64 -50.92 35.58 33.12
CA ASP A 64 -51.78 36.76 33.10
C ASP A 64 -51.45 37.69 34.28
N MET A 65 -51.33 38.98 34.01
CA MET A 65 -51.08 40.02 35.00
C MET A 65 -52.35 40.59 35.63
N ILE A 66 -53.54 40.22 35.16
CA ILE A 66 -54.81 40.73 35.72
C ILE A 66 -55.09 40.09 37.09
N GLY A 67 -55.33 40.94 38.10
CA GLY A 67 -55.96 40.53 39.36
C GLY A 67 -55.07 39.77 40.35
N LEU A 68 -53.90 40.29 40.73
CA LEU A 68 -53.20 39.77 41.91
C LEU A 68 -54.01 40.07 43.18
N PRO A 69 -54.45 39.05 43.97
CA PRO A 69 -54.22 37.61 43.84
C PRO A 69 -55.30 36.84 43.03
N GLY A 70 -54.87 36.02 42.05
CA GLY A 70 -55.76 35.26 41.14
C GLY A 70 -55.15 34.85 39.77
N ALA A 71 -53.99 35.39 39.40
CA ALA A 71 -53.32 35.16 38.12
C ALA A 71 -53.13 33.67 37.75
N LEU A 72 -53.68 33.26 36.60
CA LEU A 72 -53.49 31.94 36.00
C LEU A 72 -52.28 31.93 35.06
N SER A 73 -51.76 30.73 34.78
CA SER A 73 -50.64 30.56 33.85
C SER A 73 -50.81 29.34 32.98
N GLY A 74 -50.42 29.46 31.71
CA GLY A 74 -50.25 28.33 30.79
C GLY A 74 -48.77 28.01 30.59
N THR A 75 -48.47 26.75 30.28
CA THR A 75 -47.12 26.31 29.92
C THR A 75 -47.10 25.64 28.56
N THR A 76 -45.97 25.79 27.86
CA THR A 76 -45.70 25.09 26.61
C THR A 76 -44.22 24.72 26.54
N SER A 77 -43.89 23.74 25.70
CA SER A 77 -42.51 23.30 25.48
C SER A 77 -42.10 23.50 24.03
N VAL A 78 -40.86 23.95 23.83
CA VAL A 78 -40.22 24.07 22.52
C VAL A 78 -38.99 23.16 22.54
N LEU A 79 -38.91 22.24 21.59
CA LEU A 79 -37.71 21.45 21.33
C LEU A 79 -36.82 22.22 20.36
N VAL A 80 -35.66 22.64 20.83
CA VAL A 80 -34.63 23.28 20.00
C VAL A 80 -33.59 22.22 19.65
N LYS A 81 -33.47 21.88 18.36
CA LYS A 81 -32.41 21.02 17.84
C LYS A 81 -31.30 21.87 17.25
N LEU A 82 -30.05 21.54 17.57
CA LEU A 82 -28.90 22.22 16.99
C LEU A 82 -28.57 21.66 15.61
N SER A 83 -28.21 22.56 14.69
CA SER A 83 -27.59 22.18 13.42
C SER A 83 -26.10 21.96 13.63
N ASP A 84 -25.55 21.01 12.88
CA ASP A 84 -24.13 20.68 12.91
C ASP A 84 -23.25 21.79 12.30
N VAL A 85 -22.03 21.92 12.81
CA VAL A 85 -20.96 22.76 12.27
C VAL A 85 -19.71 21.91 12.25
N ASN A 86 -18.93 21.97 11.17
CA ASN A 86 -17.67 21.23 11.07
C ASN A 86 -16.59 21.86 11.97
N ASP A 87 -16.60 21.52 13.26
CA ASP A 87 -15.62 21.98 14.24
C ASP A 87 -14.79 20.84 14.87
N ASN A 88 -15.08 19.59 14.54
CA ASN A 88 -14.24 18.44 14.87
C ASN A 88 -13.41 18.03 13.66
N LYS A 89 -12.15 17.69 13.91
CA LYS A 89 -11.34 17.03 12.88
C LYS A 89 -11.41 15.52 13.04
N PRO A 90 -11.20 14.74 11.97
CA PRO A 90 -11.11 13.31 12.07
C PRO A 90 -9.91 12.90 12.92
N ILE A 91 -10.06 11.84 13.70
CA ILE A 91 -9.02 11.29 14.56
C ILE A 91 -8.80 9.83 14.21
N PHE A 92 -7.57 9.46 13.85
CA PHE A 92 -7.22 8.06 13.62
C PHE A 92 -7.43 7.22 14.88
N LYS A 93 -7.96 6.00 14.72
CA LYS A 93 -8.17 5.06 15.82
C LYS A 93 -6.84 4.60 16.44
N GLU A 94 -5.81 4.47 15.60
CA GLU A 94 -4.47 4.05 16.03
C GLU A 94 -3.42 5.12 15.68
N SER A 95 -2.42 5.27 16.54
CA SER A 95 -1.25 6.12 16.30
C SER A 95 -0.21 5.48 15.38
N LEU A 96 -0.28 4.15 15.20
CA LEU A 96 0.57 3.37 14.30
C LEU A 96 -0.21 2.17 13.75
N TYR A 97 -0.37 2.11 12.43
CA TYR A 97 -0.88 0.94 11.74
C TYR A 97 0.29 0.06 11.26
N ARG A 98 0.18 -1.25 11.46
CA ARG A 98 1.16 -2.24 10.99
C ARG A 98 0.48 -3.14 9.97
N LEU A 99 0.93 -3.06 8.73
CA LEU A 99 0.40 -3.83 7.61
C LEU A 99 1.52 -4.73 7.06
N THR A 100 1.14 -5.81 6.40
CA THR A 100 2.07 -6.68 5.67
C THR A 100 1.66 -6.76 4.21
N VAL A 101 2.64 -7.00 3.34
CA VAL A 101 2.44 -7.24 1.92
C VAL A 101 3.49 -8.24 1.46
N SER A 102 3.09 -9.28 0.73
CA SER A 102 4.06 -10.18 0.11
C SER A 102 4.64 -9.55 -1.15
N GLU A 103 5.89 -9.83 -1.47
CA GLU A 103 6.53 -9.23 -2.64
C GLU A 103 6.01 -9.74 -3.99
N SER A 104 5.45 -10.95 -3.99
CA SER A 104 4.70 -11.47 -5.14
C SER A 104 3.33 -10.82 -5.34
N ALA A 105 2.88 -9.95 -4.41
CA ALA A 105 1.59 -9.29 -4.51
C ALA A 105 1.50 -8.39 -5.77
N PRO A 106 0.43 -8.53 -6.58
CA PRO A 106 0.27 -7.71 -7.77
C PRO A 106 -0.05 -6.24 -7.41
N VAL A 107 0.35 -5.32 -8.27
CA VAL A 107 -0.05 -3.91 -8.18
C VAL A 107 -1.57 -3.81 -8.18
N GLY A 108 -2.11 -2.98 -7.29
CA GLY A 108 -3.54 -2.82 -7.02
C GLY A 108 -4.04 -3.65 -5.82
N THR A 109 -3.20 -4.50 -5.23
CA THR A 109 -3.56 -5.27 -4.02
C THR A 109 -3.89 -4.34 -2.85
N SER A 110 -5.00 -4.60 -2.18
CA SER A 110 -5.37 -3.95 -0.91
C SER A 110 -4.60 -4.63 0.23
N ILE A 111 -3.65 -3.91 0.84
CA ILE A 111 -2.77 -4.46 1.87
C ILE A 111 -3.33 -4.26 3.29
N GLY A 112 -4.32 -3.38 3.45
CA GLY A 112 -4.95 -3.17 4.74
C GLY A 112 -5.84 -1.93 4.78
N LYS A 113 -6.41 -1.69 5.96
CA LYS A 113 -7.31 -0.58 6.22
C LYS A 113 -6.81 0.26 7.38
N ILE A 114 -6.98 1.56 7.26
CA ILE A 114 -6.80 2.55 8.32
C ILE A 114 -8.14 3.23 8.60
N MET A 115 -8.38 3.59 9.86
CA MET A 115 -9.68 4.07 10.30
C MET A 115 -9.52 5.34 11.13
N ALA A 116 -10.35 6.31 10.87
CA ALA A 116 -10.57 7.47 11.72
C ALA A 116 -12.03 7.52 12.18
N TYR A 117 -12.29 8.36 13.17
CA TYR A 117 -13.64 8.75 13.56
C TYR A 117 -13.71 10.28 13.60
N ASP A 118 -14.88 10.80 13.27
CA ASP A 118 -15.23 12.21 13.41
C ASP A 118 -16.50 12.29 14.26
N ASN A 119 -16.59 13.29 15.13
CA ASN A 119 -17.73 13.48 16.03
C ASN A 119 -18.85 14.30 15.40
N ASP A 120 -18.59 14.98 14.27
CA ASP A 120 -19.57 15.72 13.47
C ASP A 120 -20.59 14.74 12.83
N ILE A 121 -21.56 15.27 12.08
CA ILE A 121 -22.56 14.44 11.39
C ILE A 121 -22.76 14.83 9.93
N GLY A 122 -23.24 13.88 9.12
CA GLY A 122 -23.52 14.11 7.70
C GLY A 122 -22.28 14.50 6.91
N GLU A 123 -22.38 15.50 6.04
CA GLU A 123 -21.29 15.96 5.17
C GLU A 123 -20.06 16.45 5.95
N ASN A 124 -20.25 16.95 7.16
CA ASN A 124 -19.15 17.42 8.01
C ASN A 124 -18.31 16.25 8.54
N ALA A 125 -18.90 15.07 8.71
CA ALA A 125 -18.22 13.85 9.13
C ALA A 125 -17.66 13.01 7.98
N GLU A 126 -17.91 13.39 6.72
CA GLU A 126 -17.33 12.68 5.58
C GLU A 126 -15.82 12.91 5.51
N MET A 127 -15.05 11.83 5.46
CA MET A 127 -13.60 11.87 5.53
C MET A 127 -12.97 11.50 4.19
N ASP A 128 -11.86 12.15 3.86
CA ASP A 128 -10.96 11.75 2.79
C ASP A 128 -9.58 11.42 3.36
N TYR A 129 -9.09 10.23 3.00
CA TYR A 129 -7.76 9.75 3.34
C TYR A 129 -6.79 10.00 2.17
N SER A 130 -5.55 10.34 2.51
CA SER A 130 -4.47 10.54 1.55
C SER A 130 -3.12 10.24 2.20
N ILE A 131 -2.07 10.23 1.39
CA ILE A 131 -0.69 10.19 1.86
C ILE A 131 -0.17 11.63 1.98
N GLU A 132 0.42 11.98 3.12
CA GLU A 132 1.15 13.25 3.30
C GLU A 132 2.63 13.10 2.97
N GLU A 133 3.25 12.03 3.47
CA GLU A 133 4.65 11.69 3.19
C GLU A 133 4.75 10.20 2.86
N ASP A 134 5.41 9.88 1.76
CA ASP A 134 5.81 8.52 1.38
C ASP A 134 7.19 8.60 0.73
N ASP A 135 8.14 7.91 1.33
CA ASP A 135 9.54 7.91 0.92
C ASP A 135 9.75 7.28 -0.48
N SER A 136 8.78 6.52 -0.98
CA SER A 136 8.94 5.58 -2.11
C SER A 136 7.91 5.76 -3.25
N GLN A 137 6.77 6.40 -2.96
CA GLN A 137 5.59 6.44 -3.84
C GLN A 137 5.11 5.02 -4.23
N THR A 138 5.32 4.05 -3.36
CA THR A 138 5.01 2.62 -3.57
C THR A 138 3.57 2.30 -3.21
N PHE A 139 2.94 3.13 -2.38
CA PHE A 139 1.58 2.92 -1.90
C PHE A 139 0.66 4.07 -2.27
N ASP A 140 -0.64 3.82 -2.19
CA ASP A 140 -1.67 4.85 -2.27
C ASP A 140 -2.77 4.56 -1.23
N ILE A 141 -3.63 5.54 -0.95
CA ILE A 141 -4.77 5.35 -0.05
C ILE A 141 -6.04 5.75 -0.76
N ILE A 142 -6.98 4.81 -0.84
CA ILE A 142 -8.32 5.02 -1.40
C ILE A 142 -9.31 5.16 -0.26
N THR A 143 -10.15 6.19 -0.32
CA THR A 143 -11.26 6.35 0.63
C THR A 143 -12.44 5.48 0.22
N ASN A 144 -12.90 4.61 1.12
CA ASN A 144 -14.16 3.91 0.96
C ASN A 144 -15.30 4.78 1.50
N ASN A 145 -16.15 5.30 0.60
CA ASN A 145 -17.23 6.22 0.96
C ASN A 145 -18.36 5.57 1.77
N GLU A 146 -18.55 4.25 1.66
CA GLU A 146 -19.59 3.53 2.39
C GLU A 146 -19.18 3.26 3.84
N THR A 147 -17.92 2.87 4.05
CA THR A 147 -17.42 2.51 5.38
C THR A 147 -16.64 3.63 6.07
N GLN A 148 -16.30 4.70 5.34
CA GLN A 148 -15.44 5.81 5.78
C GLN A 148 -14.05 5.34 6.25
N GLU A 149 -13.54 4.27 5.62
CA GLU A 149 -12.23 3.69 5.87
C GLU A 149 -11.23 4.11 4.77
N GLY A 150 -9.95 4.27 5.14
CA GLY A 150 -8.86 4.39 4.19
C GLY A 150 -8.32 3.00 3.83
N ILE A 151 -8.36 2.62 2.56
CA ILE A 151 -7.81 1.36 2.04
C ILE A 151 -6.42 1.66 1.49
N VAL A 152 -5.39 1.07 2.12
CA VAL A 152 -4.02 1.17 1.63
C VAL A 152 -3.81 0.17 0.51
N ILE A 153 -3.33 0.63 -0.64
CA ILE A 153 -3.13 -0.19 -1.83
C ILE A 153 -1.68 -0.14 -2.31
N LEU A 154 -1.25 -1.24 -2.92
CA LEU A 154 0.06 -1.36 -3.56
C LEU A 154 0.03 -0.69 -4.95
N LYS A 155 0.89 0.29 -5.19
CA LYS A 155 0.96 1.07 -6.44
C LYS A 155 2.15 0.68 -7.33
N LYS A 156 3.22 0.18 -6.73
CA LYS A 156 4.42 -0.33 -7.41
C LYS A 156 4.77 -1.70 -6.85
N LYS A 157 5.47 -2.53 -7.63
CA LYS A 157 6.04 -3.77 -7.10
C LYS A 157 7.01 -3.44 -5.95
N VAL A 158 7.03 -4.32 -4.96
CA VAL A 158 8.03 -4.35 -3.90
C VAL A 158 8.93 -5.56 -4.10
N ASP A 159 10.09 -5.51 -3.47
CA ASP A 159 11.17 -6.49 -3.55
C ASP A 159 11.77 -6.49 -2.14
N PHE A 160 11.74 -7.64 -1.48
CA PHE A 160 12.16 -7.82 -0.10
C PHE A 160 13.67 -7.60 0.05
N GLU A 161 14.46 -8.13 -0.88
CA GLU A 161 15.92 -8.01 -0.95
C GLU A 161 16.35 -6.56 -1.10
N GLN A 162 15.59 -5.77 -1.85
CA GLN A 162 15.84 -4.34 -2.02
C GLN A 162 15.41 -3.55 -0.79
N GLN A 163 14.18 -3.74 -0.31
CA GLN A 163 13.64 -3.01 0.83
C GLN A 163 12.49 -3.76 1.52
N ASN A 164 12.78 -4.29 2.71
CA ASN A 164 11.83 -5.10 3.48
C ASN A 164 10.80 -4.32 4.31
N HIS A 165 10.82 -2.98 4.36
CA HIS A 165 9.79 -2.21 5.05
C HIS A 165 9.66 -0.78 4.53
N TYR A 166 8.46 -0.21 4.70
CA TYR A 166 8.14 1.15 4.30
C TYR A 166 7.43 1.90 5.43
N GLY A 167 7.71 3.20 5.52
CA GLY A 167 7.02 4.14 6.39
C GLY A 167 6.19 5.10 5.56
N ILE A 168 4.92 5.25 5.91
CA ILE A 168 4.00 6.19 5.26
C ILE A 168 3.40 7.07 6.36
N ARG A 169 3.33 8.38 6.11
CA ARG A 169 2.52 9.29 6.91
C ARG A 169 1.16 9.43 6.23
N ALA A 170 0.18 8.72 6.76
CA ALA A 170 -1.20 8.83 6.30
C ALA A 170 -1.86 10.07 6.89
N LYS A 171 -2.73 10.69 6.11
CA LYS A 171 -3.47 11.91 6.45
C LYS A 171 -4.96 11.66 6.24
N VAL A 172 -5.77 12.22 7.12
CA VAL A 172 -7.23 12.22 7.01
C VAL A 172 -7.75 13.63 7.27
N LYS A 173 -8.75 14.05 6.51
CA LYS A 173 -9.43 15.35 6.66
C LYS A 173 -10.91 15.19 6.35
N ASN A 174 -11.74 16.12 6.81
CA ASN A 174 -13.11 16.21 6.31
C ASN A 174 -13.08 16.56 4.81
N ARG A 175 -13.98 15.95 4.04
CA ARG A 175 -14.10 16.16 2.58
C ARG A 175 -14.59 17.57 2.27
N HIS A 176 -15.60 18.03 3.00
CA HIS A 176 -16.33 19.27 2.74
C HIS A 176 -15.80 20.45 3.55
N VAL A 177 -14.50 20.75 3.43
CA VAL A 177 -13.91 21.96 4.04
C VAL A 177 -14.01 23.13 3.07
N GLU A 178 -14.87 24.11 3.36
CA GLU A 178 -14.89 25.37 2.62
C GLU A 178 -13.64 26.20 2.95
N GLU A 179 -12.71 26.32 2.00
CA GLU A 179 -11.44 27.05 2.17
C GLU A 179 -11.62 28.51 2.64
N LYS A 180 -12.75 29.13 2.31
CA LYS A 180 -13.07 30.53 2.70
C LYS A 180 -13.45 30.68 4.18
N LEU A 181 -13.81 29.60 4.86
CA LEU A 181 -14.19 29.56 6.28
C LEU A 181 -13.07 28.97 7.17
N MET A 182 -11.87 28.73 6.62
CA MET A 182 -10.66 28.20 7.30
C MET A 182 -10.27 28.92 8.61
N LYS A 183 -10.85 30.08 8.91
CA LYS A 183 -10.67 30.77 10.19
C LYS A 183 -11.24 29.98 11.39
N TYR A 184 -12.13 29.01 11.16
CA TYR A 184 -12.81 28.23 12.21
C TYR A 184 -12.80 26.71 11.99
N HIS A 185 -12.28 26.19 10.86
CA HIS A 185 -12.29 24.76 10.56
C HIS A 185 -10.99 24.08 10.96
N THR A 186 -11.15 22.89 11.53
CA THR A 186 -10.07 22.12 12.16
C THR A 186 -9.30 21.30 11.11
N GLU A 187 -8.02 21.18 11.39
CA GLU A 187 -6.95 20.65 10.55
C GLU A 187 -7.12 19.17 10.21
N ALA A 188 -6.42 18.70 9.19
CA ALA A 188 -6.22 17.28 8.98
C ALA A 188 -5.51 16.62 10.18
N SER A 189 -5.74 15.33 10.38
CA SER A 189 -4.95 14.49 11.29
C SER A 189 -4.01 13.59 10.51
N THR A 190 -2.90 13.21 11.13
CA THR A 190 -1.91 12.30 10.56
C THR A 190 -1.61 11.13 11.47
N THR A 191 -1.28 9.98 10.90
CA THR A 191 -0.80 8.79 11.61
C THR A 191 0.32 8.11 10.82
N PHE A 192 1.07 7.23 11.48
CA PHE A 192 2.08 6.42 10.80
C PHE A 192 1.51 5.07 10.38
N VAL A 193 1.85 4.65 9.16
CA VAL A 193 1.60 3.30 8.66
C VAL A 193 2.96 2.68 8.37
N LYS A 194 3.28 1.60 9.07
CA LYS A 194 4.44 0.77 8.77
C LYS A 194 3.99 -0.44 7.97
N VAL A 195 4.51 -0.56 6.75
CA VAL A 195 4.29 -1.72 5.90
C VAL A 195 5.52 -2.61 5.97
N GLN A 196 5.35 -3.87 6.30
CA GLN A 196 6.39 -4.89 6.28
C GLN A 196 6.24 -5.71 5.00
N VAL A 197 7.33 -5.87 4.24
CA VAL A 197 7.35 -6.80 3.12
C VAL A 197 7.63 -8.19 3.66
N GLU A 198 6.86 -9.15 3.20
CA GLU A 198 7.06 -10.59 3.45
C GLU A 198 7.90 -11.15 2.31
N ASP A 199 8.98 -11.84 2.70
CA ASP A 199 9.91 -12.59 1.86
C ASP A 199 9.19 -13.83 1.29
N ASP A 200 9.00 -13.86 -0.02
CA ASP A 200 8.44 -14.99 -0.74
C ASP A 200 9.57 -15.84 -1.34
N ASP A 201 9.37 -17.15 -1.39
CA ASP A 201 10.37 -18.11 -1.87
C ASP A 201 10.69 -17.91 -3.37
N GLU A 202 11.96 -17.63 -3.71
CA GLU A 202 12.43 -17.41 -5.08
C GLU A 202 13.53 -18.40 -5.50
N PRO A 203 13.66 -18.73 -6.80
CA PRO A 203 14.68 -19.67 -7.23
C PRO A 203 16.08 -19.04 -7.15
N PRO A 204 17.15 -19.84 -6.94
CA PRO A 204 18.52 -19.33 -6.98
C PRO A 204 18.85 -18.69 -8.32
N VAL A 205 19.50 -17.53 -8.33
CA VAL A 205 19.82 -16.78 -9.55
C VAL A 205 21.31 -16.89 -9.87
N PHE A 206 21.65 -17.22 -11.11
CA PHE A 206 23.05 -17.24 -11.57
C PHE A 206 23.66 -15.84 -11.57
N LEU A 207 24.91 -15.73 -11.11
CA LEU A 207 25.63 -14.45 -11.01
C LEU A 207 25.97 -13.83 -12.38
N LEU A 208 26.01 -14.65 -13.43
CA LEU A 208 26.25 -14.23 -14.80
C LEU A 208 25.14 -14.75 -15.72
N PRO A 209 24.77 -14.00 -16.78
CA PRO A 209 23.73 -14.42 -17.73
C PRO A 209 24.16 -15.61 -18.58
N TYR A 210 25.46 -15.82 -18.77
CA TYR A 210 26.05 -16.97 -19.43
C TYR A 210 27.53 -17.11 -19.04
N TYR A 211 28.09 -18.29 -19.26
CA TYR A 211 29.51 -18.60 -18.99
C TYR A 211 30.19 -19.09 -20.26
N ILE A 212 31.45 -18.73 -20.44
CA ILE A 212 32.30 -19.22 -21.54
C ILE A 212 33.56 -19.80 -20.90
N PHE A 213 33.87 -21.04 -21.25
CA PHE A 213 35.06 -21.75 -20.81
C PHE A 213 35.83 -22.30 -21.99
N GLU A 214 37.12 -22.51 -21.79
CA GLU A 214 38.02 -23.11 -22.78
C GLU A 214 38.68 -24.34 -22.16
N ILE A 215 38.80 -25.41 -22.94
CA ILE A 215 39.51 -26.62 -22.53
C ILE A 215 40.28 -27.17 -23.72
N LEU A 216 41.49 -27.65 -23.48
CA LEU A 216 42.28 -28.33 -24.51
C LEU A 216 41.68 -29.71 -24.79
N GLU A 217 41.64 -30.10 -26.06
CA GLU A 217 41.32 -31.49 -26.40
C GLU A 217 42.36 -32.47 -25.83
N GLY A 218 42.00 -33.75 -25.76
CA GLY A 218 42.87 -34.77 -25.14
C GLY A 218 43.09 -34.59 -23.63
N SER A 219 42.44 -33.61 -23.00
CA SER A 219 42.50 -33.42 -21.54
C SER A 219 42.05 -34.68 -20.80
N PRO A 220 42.74 -35.09 -19.70
CA PRO A 220 42.40 -36.28 -18.94
C PRO A 220 40.97 -36.26 -18.36
N HIS A 221 40.44 -37.44 -18.02
CA HIS A 221 39.19 -37.56 -17.27
C HIS A 221 39.25 -36.75 -15.95
N GLY A 222 38.21 -35.96 -15.69
CA GLY A 222 38.11 -35.12 -14.50
C GLY A 222 38.83 -33.78 -14.62
N SER A 223 39.28 -33.41 -15.84
CA SER A 223 39.90 -32.10 -16.07
C SER A 223 38.91 -30.98 -15.79
N PHE A 224 39.39 -29.96 -15.09
CA PHE A 224 38.64 -28.76 -14.75
C PHE A 224 38.32 -27.95 -16.01
N VAL A 225 37.05 -27.56 -16.16
CA VAL A 225 36.58 -26.69 -17.26
C VAL A 225 36.33 -25.28 -16.74
N GLY A 226 35.62 -25.16 -15.62
CA GLY A 226 35.21 -23.87 -15.06
C GLY A 226 34.30 -24.03 -13.85
N VAL A 227 33.90 -22.91 -13.25
CA VAL A 227 32.92 -22.88 -12.14
C VAL A 227 31.79 -21.93 -12.50
N VAL A 228 30.56 -22.37 -12.30
CA VAL A 228 29.38 -21.51 -12.32
C VAL A 228 28.90 -21.25 -10.90
N SER A 229 28.24 -20.12 -10.67
CA SER A 229 27.75 -19.77 -9.35
C SER A 229 26.36 -19.14 -9.45
N ALA A 230 25.48 -19.60 -8.58
CA ALA A 230 24.19 -18.98 -8.30
C ALA A 230 24.13 -18.55 -6.84
N ALA A 231 23.28 -17.56 -6.56
CA ALA A 231 22.94 -17.10 -5.23
C ALA A 231 21.43 -17.12 -5.07
N ASP A 232 20.97 -17.54 -3.90
CA ASP A 232 19.57 -17.55 -3.51
C ASP A 232 19.27 -16.20 -2.84
N PRO A 233 18.33 -15.40 -3.39
CA PRO A 233 18.05 -14.05 -2.89
C PRO A 233 17.39 -14.05 -1.50
N ASP A 234 16.63 -15.09 -1.17
CA ASP A 234 15.76 -15.17 0.00
C ASP A 234 16.52 -15.02 1.32
N GLN A 235 15.84 -14.52 2.37
CA GLN A 235 16.43 -14.35 3.71
C GLN A 235 16.90 -15.68 4.32
N ARG A 236 16.27 -16.80 3.94
CA ARG A 236 16.62 -18.14 4.43
C ARG A 236 17.19 -18.99 3.30
N ASN A 237 18.48 -18.78 3.02
CA ASN A 237 19.17 -19.55 1.97
C ASN A 237 19.11 -21.06 2.20
N SER A 238 18.56 -21.76 1.20
CA SER A 238 18.72 -23.19 1.02
C SER A 238 20.09 -23.50 0.36
N PRO A 239 20.73 -24.64 0.65
CA PRO A 239 21.87 -25.09 -0.15
C PRO A 239 21.46 -25.25 -1.62
N ILE A 240 22.25 -24.68 -2.53
CA ILE A 240 22.00 -24.76 -3.97
C ILE A 240 22.54 -26.08 -4.52
N GLY A 241 21.70 -26.80 -5.28
CA GLY A 241 22.09 -27.95 -6.09
C GLY A 241 22.24 -27.56 -7.55
N TYR A 242 23.25 -28.12 -8.22
CA TYR A 242 23.50 -27.87 -9.65
C TYR A 242 23.29 -29.13 -10.48
N SER A 243 22.78 -28.96 -11.70
CA SER A 243 22.69 -30.03 -12.70
C SER A 243 23.08 -29.50 -14.07
N ILE A 244 23.70 -30.35 -14.89
CA ILE A 244 24.16 -29.99 -16.23
C ILE A 244 23.53 -30.88 -17.28
N THR A 245 23.09 -30.25 -18.38
CA THR A 245 22.47 -30.92 -19.53
C THR A 245 23.08 -30.38 -20.84
N GLY A 246 22.79 -31.06 -21.95
CA GLY A 246 23.30 -30.70 -23.28
C GLY A 246 24.38 -31.64 -23.81
N SER A 247 25.20 -32.23 -22.94
CA SER A 247 26.18 -33.26 -23.32
C SER A 247 26.51 -34.20 -22.17
N LYS A 248 26.84 -35.46 -22.50
CA LYS A 248 27.27 -36.49 -21.54
C LYS A 248 28.77 -36.49 -21.28
N VAL A 249 29.54 -35.68 -22.01
CA VAL A 249 31.00 -35.58 -21.84
C VAL A 249 31.41 -34.61 -20.74
N PHE A 250 30.45 -33.90 -20.13
CA PHE A 250 30.65 -33.02 -19.00
C PHE A 250 29.80 -33.46 -17.82
N SER A 251 30.31 -33.21 -16.61
CA SER A 251 29.59 -33.36 -15.35
C SER A 251 29.82 -32.12 -14.49
N ILE A 252 28.89 -31.86 -13.58
CA ILE A 252 28.98 -30.74 -12.62
C ILE A 252 28.98 -31.29 -11.20
N GLU A 253 29.82 -30.71 -10.35
CA GLU A 253 29.89 -31.00 -8.92
C GLU A 253 28.90 -30.13 -8.13
N ASP A 254 28.57 -30.53 -6.89
CA ASP A 254 27.66 -29.79 -6.00
C ASP A 254 28.09 -28.35 -5.72
N ASN A 255 29.38 -28.02 -5.90
CA ASN A 255 29.93 -26.67 -5.72
C ASN A 255 29.87 -25.80 -7.01
N GLY A 256 29.28 -26.30 -8.10
CA GLY A 256 29.19 -25.60 -9.39
C GLY A 256 30.39 -25.81 -10.32
N THR A 257 31.36 -26.64 -9.94
CA THR A 257 32.54 -26.95 -10.77
C THR A 257 32.14 -27.88 -11.92
N ILE A 258 32.43 -27.48 -13.15
CA ILE A 258 32.25 -28.28 -14.36
C ILE A 258 33.57 -28.99 -14.68
N ILE A 259 33.48 -30.29 -14.92
CA ILE A 259 34.61 -31.14 -15.31
C ILE A 259 34.31 -31.91 -16.60
N ALA A 260 35.35 -32.23 -17.36
CA ALA A 260 35.26 -33.12 -18.50
C ALA A 260 35.25 -34.59 -18.03
N SER A 261 34.13 -35.28 -18.21
CA SER A 261 33.94 -36.69 -17.83
C SER A 261 34.45 -37.67 -18.89
N ASN A 262 34.71 -37.21 -20.12
CA ASN A 262 35.25 -38.02 -21.20
C ASN A 262 36.30 -37.22 -21.98
N PRO A 263 37.26 -37.88 -22.65
CA PRO A 263 38.17 -37.21 -23.57
C PRO A 263 37.40 -36.41 -24.61
N LEU A 264 37.83 -35.17 -24.82
CA LEU A 264 37.29 -34.27 -25.83
C LEU A 264 38.16 -34.37 -27.08
N ASP A 265 37.51 -34.28 -28.23
CA ASP A 265 38.10 -34.34 -29.56
C ASP A 265 37.52 -33.14 -30.33
N ARG A 266 38.40 -32.21 -30.72
CA ARG A 266 38.02 -30.98 -31.39
C ARG A 266 37.59 -31.25 -32.82
N GLU A 267 38.24 -32.17 -33.52
CA GLU A 267 37.89 -32.57 -34.89
C GLU A 267 36.49 -33.19 -34.94
N LEU A 268 36.01 -33.77 -33.84
CA LEU A 268 34.62 -34.16 -33.67
C LEU A 268 33.70 -32.99 -33.32
N SER A 269 34.05 -32.18 -32.31
CA SER A 269 33.23 -31.04 -31.88
C SER A 269 34.06 -29.92 -31.25
N ALA A 270 34.20 -28.80 -31.95
CA ALA A 270 34.94 -27.64 -31.45
C ALA A 270 34.20 -26.81 -30.39
N TRP A 271 32.88 -26.97 -30.26
CA TRP A 271 32.04 -26.23 -29.32
C TRP A 271 31.00 -27.13 -28.67
N TYR A 272 30.70 -26.87 -27.40
CA TYR A 272 29.57 -27.44 -26.70
C TYR A 272 28.70 -26.35 -26.10
N ASN A 273 27.39 -26.47 -26.35
CA ASN A 273 26.36 -25.61 -25.77
C ASN A 273 25.67 -26.40 -24.67
N LEU A 274 25.96 -26.05 -23.43
CA LEU A 274 25.45 -26.72 -22.24
C LEU A 274 24.43 -25.82 -21.55
N SER A 275 23.50 -26.44 -20.82
CA SER A 275 22.56 -25.74 -19.95
C SER A 275 22.78 -26.25 -18.53
N VAL A 276 23.16 -25.34 -17.63
CA VAL A 276 23.28 -25.64 -16.21
C VAL A 276 22.06 -25.09 -15.50
N THR A 277 21.44 -25.91 -14.65
CA THR A 277 20.33 -25.51 -13.79
C THR A 277 20.78 -25.42 -12.34
N ALA A 278 20.29 -24.42 -11.61
CA ALA A 278 20.42 -24.30 -10.16
C ALA A 278 19.04 -24.46 -9.53
N THR A 279 18.96 -25.25 -8.46
CA THR A 279 17.74 -25.48 -7.69
C THR A 279 18.05 -25.42 -6.22
N GLU A 280 17.06 -25.10 -5.41
CA GLU A 280 17.20 -25.34 -3.97
C GLU A 280 17.21 -26.84 -3.69
N LYS A 281 18.04 -27.26 -2.73
CA LYS A 281 18.15 -28.68 -2.35
C LYS A 281 16.84 -29.26 -1.80
N TYR A 282 15.98 -28.42 -1.24
CA TYR A 282 14.72 -28.83 -0.61
C TYR A 282 13.47 -28.38 -1.38
N ASN A 283 13.61 -27.46 -2.34
CA ASN A 283 12.54 -27.03 -3.24
C ASN A 283 12.97 -27.15 -4.71
N VAL A 284 12.75 -28.33 -5.28
CA VAL A 284 13.18 -28.64 -6.67
C VAL A 284 12.23 -28.11 -7.75
N GLU A 285 11.12 -27.47 -7.37
CA GLU A 285 10.19 -26.84 -8.32
C GLU A 285 10.68 -25.45 -8.76
N GLN A 286 11.47 -24.80 -7.89
CA GLN A 286 12.15 -23.52 -8.12
C GLN A 286 13.47 -23.77 -8.87
N ILE A 287 13.53 -23.43 -10.16
CA ILE A 287 14.70 -23.69 -11.00
C ILE A 287 15.10 -22.43 -11.77
N SER A 288 16.39 -22.12 -11.78
CA SER A 288 16.99 -21.21 -12.76
C SER A 288 17.93 -21.95 -13.70
N ALA A 289 18.20 -21.36 -14.87
CA ALA A 289 19.10 -21.93 -15.85
C ALA A 289 20.06 -20.88 -16.41
N ALA A 290 21.30 -21.29 -16.68
CA ALA A 290 22.31 -20.49 -17.38
C ALA A 290 22.91 -21.28 -18.54
N ALA A 291 23.17 -20.56 -19.63
CA ALA A 291 23.89 -21.11 -20.78
C ALA A 291 25.39 -21.17 -20.48
N VAL A 292 26.03 -22.30 -20.80
CA VAL A 292 27.47 -22.49 -20.69
C VAL A 292 28.02 -22.92 -22.04
N TYR A 293 28.96 -22.15 -22.58
CA TYR A 293 29.64 -22.43 -23.83
C TYR A 293 31.04 -22.92 -23.52
N VAL A 294 31.37 -24.12 -24.00
CA VAL A 294 32.72 -24.69 -23.85
C VAL A 294 33.37 -24.76 -25.22
N GLN A 295 34.47 -24.04 -25.39
CA GLN A 295 35.32 -24.12 -26.57
C GLN A 295 36.39 -25.18 -26.38
N VAL A 296 36.48 -26.12 -27.32
CA VAL A 296 37.58 -27.09 -27.37
C VAL A 296 38.72 -26.51 -28.18
N LEU A 297 39.85 -26.28 -27.51
CA LEU A 297 41.06 -25.74 -28.11
C LEU A 297 41.86 -26.86 -28.78
N ASN A 298 42.43 -26.52 -29.95
CA ASN A 298 43.12 -27.47 -30.81
C ASN A 298 44.46 -27.92 -30.25
N ILE A 299 44.78 -29.20 -30.43
CA ILE A 299 46.11 -29.77 -30.34
C ILE A 299 46.44 -30.40 -31.70
N ASN A 300 47.68 -30.28 -32.14
CA ASN A 300 48.12 -30.94 -33.37
C ASN A 300 48.35 -32.45 -33.12
N ASP A 301 47.29 -33.23 -33.13
CA ASP A 301 47.29 -34.68 -32.89
C ASP A 301 47.06 -35.53 -34.16
N HIS A 302 46.70 -34.90 -35.28
CA HIS A 302 46.58 -35.52 -36.59
C HIS A 302 47.80 -35.25 -37.48
N ALA A 303 48.39 -36.31 -38.02
CA ALA A 303 49.45 -36.18 -39.02
C ALA A 303 48.87 -35.78 -40.39
N PRO A 304 49.61 -35.05 -41.23
CA PRO A 304 49.20 -34.82 -42.61
C PRO A 304 49.14 -36.14 -43.38
N GLU A 305 48.03 -36.41 -44.05
CA GLU A 305 47.84 -37.59 -44.88
C GLU A 305 47.86 -37.23 -46.38
N PHE A 306 48.50 -38.08 -47.18
CA PHE A 306 48.43 -37.97 -48.63
C PHE A 306 47.06 -38.47 -49.10
N SER A 307 46.36 -37.67 -49.89
CA SER A 307 45.02 -38.00 -50.39
C SER A 307 45.02 -39.17 -51.38
N GLU A 308 46.12 -39.36 -52.11
CA GLU A 308 46.24 -40.40 -53.13
C GLU A 308 47.68 -40.91 -53.22
N TYR A 309 47.81 -42.22 -53.45
CA TYR A 309 49.05 -42.80 -53.96
C TYR A 309 49.08 -42.61 -55.48
N SER A 310 50.12 -41.96 -56.00
CA SER A 310 50.32 -41.80 -57.44
C SER A 310 51.68 -42.33 -57.88
N GLU A 311 51.66 -43.16 -58.92
CA GLU A 311 52.85 -43.56 -59.68
C GLU A 311 52.83 -42.87 -61.04
N THR A 312 54.01 -42.43 -61.49
CA THR A 312 54.22 -41.85 -62.81
C THR A 312 55.52 -42.36 -63.41
N TYR A 313 55.66 -42.23 -64.72
CA TYR A 313 56.84 -42.66 -65.45
C TYR A 313 57.54 -41.45 -66.08
N VAL A 314 58.87 -41.41 -65.97
CA VAL A 314 59.73 -40.46 -66.67
C VAL A 314 60.57 -41.23 -67.69
N CYS A 315 60.75 -40.67 -68.88
CA CYS A 315 61.65 -41.23 -69.87
C CYS A 315 63.10 -41.18 -69.38
N GLU A 316 63.87 -42.22 -69.66
CA GLU A 316 65.33 -42.16 -69.51
C GLU A 316 65.89 -41.01 -70.36
N ASN A 317 66.89 -40.29 -69.83
CA ASN A 317 67.48 -39.08 -70.42
C ASN A 317 66.56 -37.85 -70.48
N ALA A 318 65.51 -37.78 -69.66
CA ALA A 318 64.75 -36.54 -69.49
C ALA A 318 65.71 -35.39 -69.10
N ALA A 319 65.58 -34.25 -69.78
CA ALA A 319 66.40 -33.07 -69.50
C ALA A 319 66.08 -32.52 -68.10
N SER A 320 67.11 -32.09 -67.37
CA SER A 320 66.95 -31.36 -66.11
C SER A 320 66.18 -30.06 -66.36
N GLY A 321 65.15 -29.83 -65.55
CA GLY A 321 64.42 -28.57 -65.41
C GLY A 321 64.48 -28.09 -63.97
#